data_AF-A0A1Z4VAB0-F1
#
_entry.id   AF-A0A1Z4VAB0-F1
#
_cell.length_a   1.000
_cell.length_b   1.000
_cell.length_c   1.000
_cell.angle_alpha   90.00
_cell.angle_beta   90.00
_cell.angle_gamma   90.00
#
_symmetry.space_group_name_H-M   'P 1'
#
loop_
_entity.id
_entity.type
_entity.pdbx_description
1 polymer ?
#
loop_
_entity_poly.entity_id
_entity_poly.type
_entity_poly.pdbx_seq_one_letter_code
_entity_poly.pdbx_strand_id
1 'polypeptide(L)'
;MTKPTKPQAVEHRLGHSSLLDSINRQIRWARCIRVSRPWVYAGLIFTFGTVSSLLLLITSSGSTLSLLVFSITLLMRLIMAWVIGIKVLNDAVTKKFFWLIPVADIVRFIIWCCGFFGNTIEWRGTRFKLVKNGKLEIIKS
;
A
#
# COMPACT_ATOMS: atom_id res chain seq x y z
N MET A 1 -31.27 36.87 -4.74
CA MET A 1 -29.98 36.44 -4.17
C MET A 1 -30.26 35.32 -3.16
N THR A 2 -30.10 34.05 -3.54
CA THR A 2 -30.38 32.88 -2.67
C THR A 2 -29.21 32.65 -1.71
N LYS A 3 -29.49 32.46 -0.41
CA LYS A 3 -28.47 32.15 0.62
C LYS A 3 -27.72 30.86 0.25
N PRO A 4 -26.38 30.80 0.40
CA PRO A 4 -25.65 29.55 0.20
C PRO A 4 -26.10 28.51 1.23
N THR A 5 -26.48 27.32 0.75
CA THR A 5 -26.84 26.16 1.57
C THR A 5 -25.63 25.67 2.35
N LYS A 6 -25.81 25.35 3.64
CA LYS A 6 -24.75 24.75 4.46
C LYS A 6 -24.33 23.41 3.85
N PRO A 7 -23.02 23.09 3.77
CA PRO A 7 -22.57 21.81 3.26
C PRO A 7 -23.15 20.69 4.12
N GLN A 8 -23.88 19.76 3.50
CA GLN A 8 -24.37 18.57 4.18
C GLN A 8 -23.21 17.57 4.26
N ALA A 9 -22.86 17.15 5.49
CA ALA A 9 -21.88 16.09 5.68
C ALA A 9 -22.48 14.77 5.18
N VAL A 10 -22.01 14.28 4.03
CA VAL A 10 -22.36 12.95 3.54
C VAL A 10 -21.52 11.94 4.32
N GLU A 11 -22.11 11.36 5.36
CA GLU A 11 -21.43 10.34 6.16
C GLU A 11 -21.35 9.02 5.37
N HIS A 12 -20.13 8.62 5.04
CA HIS A 12 -19.89 7.31 4.45
C HIS A 12 -19.88 6.27 5.57
N ARG A 13 -21.00 5.57 5.79
CA ARG A 13 -21.03 4.44 6.72
C ARG A 13 -20.16 3.31 6.16
N LEU A 14 -18.97 3.15 6.72
CA LEU A 14 -18.14 1.97 6.50
C LEU A 14 -18.69 0.87 7.41
N GLY A 15 -19.30 -0.16 6.82
CA GLY A 15 -19.68 -1.36 7.56
C GLY A 15 -18.46 -2.08 8.13
N HIS A 16 -18.70 -3.09 8.97
CA HIS A 16 -17.64 -4.00 9.41
C HIS A 16 -16.92 -4.58 8.19
N SER A 17 -15.61 -4.37 8.11
CA SER A 17 -14.78 -4.93 7.05
C SER A 17 -13.72 -5.82 7.68
N SER A 18 -13.53 -7.00 7.10
CA SER A 18 -12.48 -7.92 7.53
C SER A 18 -11.10 -7.46 7.05
N LEU A 19 -10.04 -8.06 7.59
CA LEU A 19 -8.68 -7.83 7.09
C LEU A 19 -8.54 -8.24 5.62
N LEU A 20 -9.21 -9.33 5.21
CA LEU A 20 -9.23 -9.79 3.83
C LEU A 20 -9.90 -8.77 2.91
N ASP A 21 -11.01 -8.16 3.33
CA ASP A 21 -11.67 -7.10 2.55
C ASP A 21 -10.75 -5.89 2.35
N SER A 22 -9.97 -5.56 3.38
CA SER A 22 -8.98 -4.49 3.33
C SER A 22 -7.83 -4.81 2.37
N ILE A 23 -7.29 -6.03 2.41
CA ILE A 23 -6.23 -6.48 1.49
C ILE A 23 -6.76 -6.51 0.05
N ASN A 24 -7.93 -7.11 -0.18
CA ASN A 24 -8.57 -7.16 -1.50
C ASN A 24 -8.80 -5.75 -2.07
N ARG A 25 -9.15 -4.80 -1.19
CA ARG A 25 -9.29 -3.39 -1.58
C ARG A 25 -7.97 -2.75 -1.98
N GLN A 26 -6.88 -3.00 -1.24
CA GLN A 26 -5.56 -2.50 -1.60
C GLN A 26 -5.06 -3.12 -2.92
N ILE A 27 -5.25 -4.42 -3.13
CA ILE A 27 -4.91 -5.10 -4.39
C ILE A 27 -5.70 -4.51 -5.57
N ARG A 28 -7.00 -4.22 -5.36
CA ARG A 28 -7.81 -3.53 -6.37
C ARG A 28 -7.21 -2.18 -6.76
N TRP A 29 -6.83 -1.37 -5.78
CA TRP A 29 -6.20 -0.07 -6.02
C TRP A 29 -4.86 -0.20 -6.74
N ALA A 30 -4.03 -1.15 -6.32
CA ALA A 30 -2.75 -1.44 -6.96
C ALA A 30 -2.92 -1.79 -8.45
N ARG A 31 -3.91 -2.63 -8.79
CA ARG A 31 -4.25 -2.98 -10.18
C ARG A 31 -4.71 -1.75 -10.98
N CYS A 32 -5.54 -0.89 -10.40
CA CYS A 32 -5.97 0.35 -11.06
C CYS A 32 -4.78 1.28 -11.35
N ILE A 33 -3.88 1.49 -10.38
CA ILE A 33 -2.68 2.32 -10.56
C ILE A 33 -1.80 1.74 -11.67
N ARG A 34 -1.57 0.41 -11.67
CA ARG A 34 -0.79 -0.26 -12.71
C ARG A 34 -1.34 -0.01 -14.11
N VAL A 35 -2.66 -0.04 -14.29
CA VAL A 35 -3.27 0.16 -15.61
C VAL A 35 -3.26 1.63 -16.02
N SER A 36 -3.48 2.57 -15.09
CA SER A 36 -3.44 4.00 -15.41
C SER A 36 -2.02 4.53 -15.63
N ARG A 37 -1.03 4.04 -14.89
CA ARG A 37 0.37 4.52 -14.90
C ARG A 37 1.36 3.36 -14.73
N PRO A 38 1.53 2.50 -15.74
CA PRO A 38 2.32 1.27 -15.62
C PRO A 38 3.79 1.52 -15.27
N TRP A 39 4.41 2.52 -15.90
CA TRP A 39 5.82 2.87 -15.66
C TRP A 39 6.05 3.42 -14.25
N VAL A 40 5.13 4.26 -13.76
CA VAL A 40 5.17 4.77 -12.39
C VAL A 40 4.98 3.63 -11.39
N TYR A 41 4.07 2.71 -11.69
CA TYR A 41 3.81 1.55 -10.83
C TYR A 41 5.02 0.61 -10.74
N ALA A 42 5.71 0.37 -11.85
CA ALA A 42 6.96 -0.40 -11.86
C ALA A 42 8.08 0.33 -11.08
N GLY A 43 8.18 1.66 -11.23
CA GLY A 43 9.16 2.48 -10.52
C GLY A 43 9.00 2.48 -8.99
N LEU A 44 7.85 2.06 -8.46
CA LEU A 44 7.66 1.93 -7.00
C LEU A 44 8.64 0.94 -6.36
N ILE A 45 9.23 0.01 -7.12
CA ILE A 45 10.24 -0.92 -6.57
C ILE A 45 11.38 -0.19 -5.86
N PHE A 46 11.79 0.98 -6.36
CA PHE A 46 12.86 1.79 -5.76
C PHE A 46 12.46 2.45 -4.43
N THR A 47 11.16 2.50 -4.13
CA THR A 47 10.66 3.09 -2.87
C THR A 47 10.67 2.09 -1.72
N PHE A 48 10.74 0.79 -2.00
CA PHE A 48 10.78 -0.26 -0.98
C PHE A 48 12.19 -0.51 -0.45
N GLY A 49 12.83 0.55 0.06
CA GLY A 49 14.23 0.50 0.53
C GLY A 49 14.49 -0.52 1.65
N THR A 50 13.52 -0.73 2.55
CA THR A 50 13.59 -1.75 3.61
C THR A 50 13.57 -3.17 3.06
N VAL A 51 12.81 -3.42 1.99
CA VAL A 51 12.75 -4.75 1.35
C VAL A 51 13.98 -5.00 0.49
N SER A 52 14.42 -4.01 -0.28
CA SER A 52 15.62 -4.13 -1.12
C SER A 52 16.89 -4.36 -0.30
N SER A 53 17.04 -3.67 0.83
CA SER A 53 18.16 -3.87 1.75
C SER A 53 18.11 -5.23 2.46
N LEU A 54 16.91 -5.72 2.80
CA LEU A 54 16.72 -7.07 3.33
C LEU A 54 17.10 -8.15 2.30
N LEU A 55 16.69 -7.98 1.05
CA LEU A 55 17.06 -8.88 -0.04
C LEU A 55 18.57 -8.92 -0.26
N LEU A 56 19.25 -7.77 -0.20
CA LEU A 56 20.70 -7.67 -0.27
C LEU A 56 21.37 -8.47 0.86
N LEU A 57 20.87 -8.33 2.09
CA LEU A 57 21.38 -9.06 3.25
C LEU A 57 21.27 -10.59 3.07
N ILE A 58 20.12 -11.06 2.59
CA ILE A 58 19.86 -12.49 2.32
C ILE A 58 20.78 -13.01 1.21
N THR A 59 20.92 -12.25 0.11
CA THR A 59 21.69 -12.68 -1.07
C THR A 59 23.19 -12.68 -0.79
N SER A 60 23.66 -11.76 0.06
CA SER A 60 25.07 -11.62 0.43
C SER A 60 25.50 -12.53 1.58
N SER A 61 24.66 -13.49 2.02
CA SER A 61 24.93 -14.37 3.17
C SER A 61 25.34 -13.62 4.44
N GLY A 62 24.79 -12.42 4.67
CA GLY A 62 25.08 -11.67 5.90
C GLY A 62 26.42 -10.93 5.93
N SER A 63 27.01 -10.57 4.78
CA SER A 63 28.21 -9.73 4.73
C SER A 63 28.05 -8.46 5.61
N THR A 64 29.13 -8.04 6.28
CA THR A 64 29.15 -6.89 7.19
C THR A 64 28.61 -5.62 6.54
N LEU A 65 28.92 -5.41 5.25
CA LEU A 65 28.43 -4.26 4.49
C LEU A 65 26.91 -4.35 4.27
N SER A 66 26.38 -5.53 3.93
CA SER A 66 24.95 -5.72 3.74
C SER A 66 24.16 -5.54 5.04
N LEU A 67 24.72 -5.97 6.17
CA LEU A 67 24.14 -5.75 7.50
C LEU A 67 24.13 -4.27 7.88
N LEU A 68 25.20 -3.54 7.57
CA LEU A 68 25.30 -2.10 7.81
C LEU A 68 24.26 -1.33 6.98
N VAL A 69 24.14 -1.63 5.68
CA VAL A 69 23.14 -1.01 4.79
C VAL A 69 21.71 -1.30 5.29
N PHE A 70 21.41 -2.55 5.64
CA PHE A 70 20.11 -2.92 6.20
C PHE A 70 19.82 -2.18 7.52
N SER A 71 20.79 -2.11 8.43
CA SER A 71 20.63 -1.43 9.71
C SER A 71 20.38 0.07 9.53
N ILE A 72 21.15 0.74 8.67
CA ILE A 72 20.99 2.17 8.39
C ILE A 72 19.61 2.45 7.77
N THR A 73 19.22 1.67 6.76
CA THR A 73 17.92 1.87 6.08
C THR A 73 16.74 1.60 7.02
N LEU A 74 16.82 0.58 7.86
CA LEU A 74 15.80 0.28 8.87
C LEU A 74 15.70 1.39 9.93
N LEU A 75 16.85 1.85 10.45
CA LEU A 75 16.89 2.95 11.41
C LEU A 75 16.27 4.23 10.82
N MET A 76 16.67 4.60 9.61
CA MET A 76 16.10 5.78 8.93
C MET A 76 14.59 5.63 8.71
N ARG A 77 14.11 4.42 8.39
CA ARG A 77 12.67 4.15 8.26
C ARG A 77 11.92 4.36 9.57
N LEU A 78 12.47 3.85 10.67
CA LEU A 78 11.87 4.01 12.01
C LEU A 78 11.89 5.48 12.46
N ILE A 79 12.99 6.20 12.21
CA ILE A 79 13.08 7.64 12.50
C ILE A 79 12.01 8.41 11.73
N MET A 80 11.86 8.16 10.43
CA MET A 80 10.82 8.81 9.63
C MET A 80 9.42 8.53 10.17
N ALA A 81 9.13 7.27 10.51
CA ALA A 81 7.83 6.92 11.05
C ALA A 81 7.57 7.55 12.43
N TRP A 82 8.60 7.71 13.25
CA TRP A 82 8.49 8.38 14.54
C TRP A 82 8.24 9.88 14.37
N VAL A 83 9.06 10.56 13.57
CA VAL A 83 8.96 12.01 13.37
C VAL A 83 7.64 12.36 12.69
N ILE A 84 7.30 11.69 11.59
CA ILE A 84 6.11 12.03 10.82
C ILE A 84 4.85 11.49 11.51
N GLY A 85 4.84 10.21 11.90
CA GLY A 85 3.64 9.57 12.43
C GLY A 85 3.30 10.00 13.86
N ILE A 86 4.28 10.05 14.75
CA ILE A 86 4.03 10.31 16.17
C ILE A 86 4.24 11.78 16.50
N LYS A 87 5.34 12.41 16.08
CA LYS A 87 5.63 13.80 16.48
C LYS A 87 4.79 14.82 15.71
N VAL A 88 4.64 14.64 14.39
CA VAL A 88 3.92 15.60 13.54
C VAL A 88 2.42 15.29 13.48
N LEU A 89 2.06 14.03 13.19
CA LEU A 89 0.65 13.64 12.99
C LEU A 89 -0.06 13.22 14.29
N ASN A 90 0.68 12.99 15.37
CA ASN A 90 0.17 12.56 16.68
C ASN A 90 -0.74 11.32 16.61
N ASP A 91 -0.40 10.38 15.73
CA ASP A 91 -1.18 9.17 15.50
C ASP A 91 -0.96 8.13 16.62
N ALA A 92 -1.99 7.92 17.43
CA ALA A 92 -1.99 6.93 18.52
C ALA A 92 -1.81 5.49 18.02
N VAL A 93 -2.27 5.17 16.81
CA VAL A 93 -2.15 3.82 16.23
C VAL A 93 -0.69 3.55 15.87
N THR A 94 -0.04 4.49 15.18
CA THR A 94 1.39 4.40 14.87
C THR A 94 2.24 4.28 16.13
N LYS A 95 1.90 5.00 17.20
CA LYS A 95 2.60 4.88 18.50
C LYS A 95 2.46 3.49 19.11
N LYS A 96 1.25 2.90 19.07
CA LYS A 96 0.99 1.55 19.61
C LYS A 96 1.66 0.44 18.79
N PHE A 97 1.64 0.57 17.47
CA PHE A 97 2.12 -0.46 16.54
C PHE A 97 3.43 -0.07 15.84
N PHE A 98 4.28 0.72 16.49
CA PHE A 98 5.51 1.23 15.90
C PHE A 98 6.43 0.11 15.38
N TRP A 99 6.59 -0.95 16.17
CA TRP A 99 7.39 -2.11 15.76
C TRP A 99 6.78 -2.93 14.62
N LEU A 100 5.51 -2.70 14.28
CA LEU A 100 4.84 -3.35 13.16
C LEU A 100 5.13 -2.65 11.82
N ILE A 101 5.79 -1.49 11.83
CA ILE A 101 6.10 -0.72 10.61
C ILE A 101 6.93 -1.54 9.61
N PRO A 102 8.02 -2.23 9.99
CA PRO A 102 8.78 -3.05 9.05
C PRO A 102 7.94 -4.20 8.47
N VAL A 103 7.08 -4.80 9.27
CA VAL A 103 6.14 -5.85 8.82
C VAL A 103 5.14 -5.26 7.84
N ALA A 104 4.61 -4.08 8.12
CA ALA A 104 3.69 -3.38 7.23
C ALA A 104 4.35 -3.01 5.89
N ASP A 105 5.64 -2.65 5.88
CA ASP A 105 6.39 -2.40 4.64
C ASP A 105 6.50 -3.68 3.78
N ILE A 106 6.74 -4.84 4.40
CA ILE A 106 6.75 -6.13 3.70
C ILE A 106 5.36 -6.45 3.14
N VAL A 107 4.29 -6.26 3.92
CA VAL A 107 2.92 -6.47 3.46
C VAL A 107 2.57 -5.55 2.27
N ARG A 108 3.00 -4.28 2.32
CA ARG A 108 2.81 -3.33 1.21
C ARG A 108 3.56 -3.79 -0.05
N PHE A 109 4.77 -4.33 0.10
CA PHE A 109 5.52 -4.90 -1.00
C PHE A 109 4.83 -6.13 -1.60
N ILE A 110 4.30 -7.03 -0.77
CA ILE A 110 3.51 -8.18 -1.22
C ILE A 110 2.27 -7.72 -2.00
N ILE A 111 1.53 -6.74 -1.48
CA ILE A 111 0.37 -6.17 -2.19
C ILE A 111 0.78 -5.57 -3.53
N TRP A 112 1.93 -4.88 -3.58
CA TRP A 112 2.48 -4.34 -4.82
C TRP A 112 2.79 -5.45 -5.84
N CYS A 113 3.43 -6.54 -5.41
CA CYS A 113 3.63 -7.73 -6.23
C CYS A 113 2.29 -8.31 -6.72
N CYS A 114 1.32 -8.50 -5.82
CA CYS A 114 -0.03 -8.97 -6.16
C CYS A 114 -0.76 -8.06 -7.17
N GLY A 115 -0.42 -6.77 -7.23
CA GLY A 115 -0.98 -5.85 -8.21
C GLY A 115 -0.56 -6.16 -9.66
N PHE A 116 0.59 -6.82 -9.88
CA PHE A 116 0.99 -7.34 -11.20
C PHE A 116 0.21 -8.60 -11.58
N PHE A 117 -0.19 -9.41 -10.59
CA PHE A 117 -0.87 -10.67 -10.82
C PHE A 117 -2.39 -10.48 -10.86
N GLY A 118 -2.99 -10.92 -11.98
CA GLY A 118 -4.43 -10.89 -12.19
C GLY A 118 -5.01 -9.54 -12.61
N ASN A 119 -6.14 -9.62 -13.29
CA ASN A 119 -6.87 -8.46 -13.81
C ASN A 119 -8.32 -8.42 -13.32
N THR A 120 -8.74 -9.37 -12.49
CA THR A 120 -10.11 -9.42 -11.98
C THR A 120 -10.24 -8.55 -10.73
N ILE A 121 -11.26 -7.72 -10.66
CA ILE A 121 -11.59 -6.93 -9.48
C ILE A 121 -13.03 -7.21 -9.06
N GLU A 122 -13.26 -7.28 -7.76
CA GLU A 122 -14.61 -7.35 -7.22
C GLU A 122 -15.02 -5.96 -6.72
N TRP A 123 -16.19 -5.51 -7.17
CA TRP A 123 -16.76 -4.22 -6.80
C TRP A 123 -18.27 -4.36 -6.60
N ARG A 124 -18.73 -4.05 -5.38
CA ARG A 124 -20.14 -4.15 -4.96
C ARG A 124 -20.81 -5.49 -5.30
N GLY A 125 -20.09 -6.60 -5.12
CA GLY A 125 -20.58 -7.96 -5.40
C GLY A 125 -20.50 -8.39 -6.87
N THR A 126 -20.07 -7.51 -7.78
CA THR A 126 -19.87 -7.85 -9.20
C THR A 126 -18.39 -8.00 -9.51
N ARG A 127 -18.03 -9.04 -10.27
CA ARG A 127 -16.66 -9.25 -10.76
C ARG A 127 -16.47 -8.56 -12.10
N PHE A 128 -15.43 -7.75 -12.19
CA PHE A 128 -15.02 -7.05 -13.40
C PHE A 128 -13.63 -7.52 -13.81
N LYS A 129 -13.39 -7.62 -15.12
CA LYS A 129 -12.07 -7.80 -15.71
C LYS A 129 -11.55 -6.43 -16.16
N LEU A 130 -10.35 -6.09 -15.69
CA LEU A 130 -9.65 -4.88 -16.05
C LEU A 130 -8.87 -5.13 -17.35
N VAL A 131 -9.29 -4.48 -18.43
CA VAL A 131 -8.72 -4.67 -19.78
C VAL A 131 -7.58 -3.66 -20.02
N LYS A 132 -6.65 -3.99 -20.93
CA LYS A 132 -5.68 -3.01 -21.46
C LYS A 132 -6.47 -1.81 -21.97
N ASN A 133 -6.16 -0.61 -21.45
CA ASN A 133 -6.86 0.69 -21.60
C ASN A 133 -7.76 1.11 -20.42
N GLY A 134 -7.76 0.39 -19.29
CA GLY A 134 -8.49 0.82 -18.08
C GLY A 134 -10.00 0.61 -18.13
N LYS A 135 -10.49 -0.12 -19.14
CA LYS A 135 -11.90 -0.50 -19.24
C LYS A 135 -12.22 -1.63 -18.27
N LEU A 136 -13.41 -1.57 -17.68
CA LEU A 136 -13.97 -2.61 -16.82
C LEU A 136 -15.03 -3.38 -17.59
N GLU A 137 -14.77 -4.65 -17.85
CA GLU A 137 -15.74 -5.56 -18.46
C GLU A 137 -16.35 -6.44 -17.37
N ILE A 138 -17.68 -6.51 -17.30
CA ILE A 138 -18.37 -7.41 -16.37
C ILE A 138 -18.10 -8.84 -16.81
N ILE A 139 -17.62 -9.66 -15.87
CA ILE A 139 -17.53 -11.10 -16.09
C ILE A 139 -18.93 -11.66 -15.83
N LYS A 140 -19.69 -11.96 -16.89
CA LYS A 140 -20.91 -12.75 -16.76
C LYS A 140 -20.49 -14.16 -16.31
N SER A 141 -20.99 -14.60 -15.16
CA SER A 141 -20.86 -15.99 -14.69
C SER A 141 -21.68 -16.92 -15.58
#